data_AF-A0A067EMA7-F1
#
_entry.id   AF-A0A067EMA7-F1
#
_cell.length_a   1.000
_cell.length_b   1.000
_cell.length_c   1.000
_cell.angle_alpha   90.00
_cell.angle_beta   90.00
_cell.angle_gamma   90.00
#
_symmetry.space_group_name_H-M   'P 1'
#
loop_
_entity.id
_entity.type
_entity.pdbx_description
1 polymer ?
#
loop_
_entity_poly.entity_id
_entity_poly.type
_entity_poly.pdbx_seq_one_letter_code
_entity_poly.pdbx_strand_id
1 'polypeptide(L)'
;VMDIKRLNNMMSDHGIYSRERLLIPISSPELLIDGICYIEFDTYAKREVAVLYLEGAPEKKPSCLLNRVTSVHGRRRIINSLRRSMQVDDETAQYYLSISNGNLRAALSEFSADLEWERQGALA
;
A
#
# COMPACT_ATOMS: atom_id res chain seq x y z
N VAL A 1 -7.46 -14.15 1.58
CA VAL A 1 -7.05 -12.78 1.16
C VAL A 1 -7.21 -11.74 2.26
N MET A 2 -8.23 -11.83 3.14
CA MET A 2 -8.40 -10.88 4.26
C MET A 2 -7.17 -10.79 5.19
N ASP A 3 -6.47 -11.90 5.42
CA ASP A 3 -5.29 -11.91 6.30
C ASP A 3 -4.13 -11.11 5.72
N ILE A 4 -3.97 -11.10 4.39
CA ILE A 4 -2.97 -10.29 3.69
C ILE A 4 -3.32 -8.80 3.82
N LYS A 5 -4.59 -8.43 3.61
CA LYS A 5 -5.06 -7.04 3.81
C LYS A 5 -4.80 -6.57 5.24
N ARG A 6 -5.14 -7.39 6.24
CA ARG A 6 -4.91 -7.10 7.66
C ARG A 6 -3.42 -7.02 8.01
N LEU A 7 -2.59 -7.93 7.52
CA LEU A 7 -1.15 -7.94 7.77
C LEU A 7 -0.46 -6.70 7.18
N ASN A 8 -1.00 -6.20 6.07
CA ASN A 8 -0.43 -5.02 5.43
C ASN A 8 -1.05 -3.71 5.93
N ASN A 9 -2.14 -3.73 6.73
CA ASN A 9 -2.91 -2.52 7.07
C ASN A 9 -3.54 -1.86 5.83
N MET A 10 -4.15 -2.68 4.96
CA MET A 10 -4.91 -2.23 3.79
C MET A 10 -6.41 -2.22 4.09
N MET A 11 -7.10 -1.16 3.65
CA MET A 11 -8.55 -1.05 3.78
C MET A 11 -9.31 -1.51 2.53
N SER A 12 -8.65 -1.51 1.37
CA SER A 12 -9.24 -1.86 0.08
C SER A 12 -8.27 -2.69 -0.77
N ASP A 13 -8.78 -3.34 -1.82
CA ASP A 13 -7.96 -4.12 -2.74
C ASP A 13 -7.08 -3.20 -3.62
N HIS A 14 -7.47 -1.95 -3.85
CA HIS A 14 -6.61 -0.92 -4.46
C HIS A 14 -5.31 -0.67 -3.69
N GLY A 15 -5.28 -1.00 -2.39
CA GLY A 15 -4.07 -0.93 -1.56
C GLY A 15 -2.93 -1.84 -2.04
N ILE A 16 -3.25 -2.86 -2.86
CA ILE A 16 -2.26 -3.75 -3.48
C ILE A 16 -1.42 -2.98 -4.50
N TYR A 17 -2.04 -2.11 -5.30
CA TYR A 17 -1.37 -1.35 -6.36
C TYR A 17 -0.64 -0.12 -5.85
N SER A 18 -1.06 0.43 -4.71
CA SER A 18 -0.41 1.60 -4.11
C SER A 18 0.91 1.27 -3.39
N ARG A 19 1.23 -0.02 -3.22
CA ARG A 19 2.36 -0.49 -2.42
C ARG A 19 3.54 -0.97 -3.26
N GLU A 20 4.73 -0.60 -2.81
CA GLU A 20 5.99 -1.07 -3.41
C GLU A 20 6.35 -2.50 -2.99
N ARG A 21 5.84 -2.95 -1.83
CA ARG A 21 6.01 -4.31 -1.31
C ARG A 21 4.78 -4.77 -0.52
N LEU A 22 4.53 -6.08 -0.51
CA LEU A 22 3.46 -6.71 0.24
C LEU A 22 4.01 -7.82 1.12
N LEU A 23 3.58 -7.82 2.38
CA LEU A 23 3.88 -8.88 3.33
C LEU A 23 2.93 -10.05 3.08
N ILE A 24 3.49 -11.23 2.81
CA ILE A 24 2.74 -12.46 2.63
C ILE A 24 3.01 -13.36 3.85
N PRO A 25 1.97 -13.80 4.59
CA PRO A 25 2.16 -14.70 5.70
C PRO A 25 2.68 -16.04 5.22
N ILE A 26 3.70 -16.57 5.91
CA ILE A 26 4.26 -17.89 5.63
C ILE A 26 3.30 -18.94 6.18
N SER A 27 2.75 -19.78 5.30
CA SER A 27 1.84 -20.87 5.70
C SER A 27 2.58 -22.14 6.12
N SER A 28 3.75 -22.38 5.54
CA SER A 28 4.54 -23.61 5.77
C SER A 28 5.74 -23.31 6.66
N PRO A 29 5.78 -23.82 7.91
CA PRO A 29 6.88 -23.57 8.84
C PRO A 29 8.20 -24.20 8.38
N GLU A 30 8.15 -25.20 7.50
CA GLU A 30 9.33 -25.84 6.89
C GLU A 30 10.23 -24.85 6.14
N LEU A 31 9.65 -23.77 5.59
CA LEU A 31 10.39 -22.72 4.89
C LEU A 31 11.27 -21.88 5.83
N LEU A 32 11.08 -21.98 7.14
CA LEU A 32 11.86 -21.27 8.15
C LEU A 32 13.03 -22.10 8.69
N ILE A 33 13.06 -23.41 8.43
CA ILE A 33 14.12 -24.29 8.90
C ILE A 33 15.40 -23.92 8.14
N ASP A 34 16.47 -23.63 8.89
CA ASP A 34 17.77 -23.18 8.37
C ASP A 34 17.74 -21.90 7.52
N GLY A 35 16.61 -21.18 7.52
CA GLY A 35 16.43 -19.91 6.83
C GLY A 35 16.91 -18.71 7.67
N ILE A 36 17.44 -17.68 7.00
CA ILE A 36 17.83 -16.42 7.64
C ILE A 36 16.64 -15.46 7.57
N CYS A 37 16.07 -15.12 8.74
CA CYS A 37 15.02 -14.12 8.86
C CYS A 37 15.61 -12.77 9.25
N TYR A 38 15.08 -11.70 8.66
CA TYR A 38 15.43 -10.32 8.98
C TYR A 38 14.30 -9.68 9.77
N ILE A 39 14.64 -8.94 10.82
CA ILE A 39 13.66 -8.14 11.57
C ILE A 39 13.66 -6.74 11.00
N GLU A 40 12.51 -6.32 10.47
CA GLU A 40 12.35 -5.01 9.85
C GLU A 40 11.08 -4.32 10.35
N PHE A 41 11.15 -3.00 10.50
CA PHE A 41 9.97 -2.18 10.70
C PHE A 41 9.38 -1.83 9.33
N ASP A 42 8.19 -2.32 9.03
CA ASP A 42 7.52 -1.99 7.77
C ASP A 42 6.80 -0.63 7.86
N THR A 43 7.14 0.28 6.96
CA THR A 43 6.60 1.65 6.95
C THR A 43 5.11 1.68 6.62
N TYR A 44 4.62 0.75 5.80
CA TYR A 44 3.23 0.74 5.34
C TYR A 44 2.31 -0.01 6.31
N ALA A 45 2.77 -1.14 6.85
CA ALA A 45 2.07 -1.94 7.84
C ALA A 45 2.23 -1.40 9.28
N LYS A 46 3.13 -0.43 9.48
CA LYS A 46 3.42 0.29 10.74
C LYS A 46 3.70 -0.64 11.92
N ARG A 47 4.41 -1.73 11.66
CA ARG A 47 4.71 -2.77 12.65
C ARG A 47 6.06 -3.43 12.36
N GLU A 48 6.66 -3.97 13.40
CA GLU A 48 7.85 -4.83 13.28
C GLU A 48 7.43 -6.21 12.78
N VAL A 49 8.17 -6.71 11.79
CA VAL A 49 7.92 -8.01 11.16
C VAL A 49 9.23 -8.76 10.94
N ALA A 50 9.15 -10.09 11.05
CA ALA A 50 10.20 -10.97 10.57
C ALA A 50 9.94 -11.29 9.10
N VAL A 51 10.88 -10.96 8.22
CA VAL A 51 10.78 -11.15 6.77
C VAL A 51 11.81 -12.19 6.34
N LEU A 52 11.35 -13.11 5.49
CA LEU A 52 12.21 -14.05 4.77
C LEU A 52 12.30 -13.60 3.31
N TYR A 53 13.51 -13.33 2.84
CA TYR A 53 13.77 -13.06 1.43
C TYR A 53 14.23 -14.34 0.75
N LEU A 54 13.46 -14.83 -0.21
CA LEU A 54 13.77 -16.08 -0.92
C LEU A 54 15.08 -15.99 -1.73
N GLU A 55 15.44 -14.80 -2.20
CA GLU A 55 16.69 -14.51 -2.91
C GLU A 55 17.83 -14.05 -1.97
N GLY A 56 17.64 -14.25 -0.66
CA GLY A 56 18.67 -14.02 0.35
C GLY A 56 18.62 -12.62 0.97
N ALA A 57 19.20 -11.62 0.30
CA ALA A 57 19.38 -10.30 0.91
C ALA A 57 18.23 -9.33 0.58
N PRO A 58 17.86 -8.42 1.50
CA PRO A 58 16.99 -7.31 1.16
C PRO A 58 17.67 -6.48 0.07
N GLU A 59 17.05 -6.37 -1.11
CA GLU A 59 17.44 -5.36 -2.07
C GLU A 59 17.35 -4.01 -1.37
N LYS A 60 18.49 -3.31 -1.23
CA LYS A 60 18.51 -1.92 -0.78
C LYS A 60 17.84 -1.08 -1.87
N LYS A 61 16.52 -1.02 -1.88
CA LYS A 61 15.81 -0.14 -2.80
C LYS A 61 16.14 1.31 -2.47
N PRO A 62 16.38 2.14 -3.49
CA PRO A 62 16.71 3.54 -3.30
C PRO A 62 15.54 4.16 -2.55
N SER A 63 15.83 4.84 -1.44
CA SER A 63 14.86 5.65 -0.71
C SER A 63 13.97 6.39 -1.72
N CYS A 64 12.72 5.95 -1.88
CA CYS A 64 11.82 6.54 -2.84
C CYS A 64 11.69 8.01 -2.46
N LEU A 65 12.27 8.86 -3.30
CA LEU A 65 12.42 10.29 -3.12
C LEU A 65 11.04 10.95 -3.19
N LEU A 66 10.27 10.84 -2.11
CA LEU A 66 9.01 11.55 -1.94
C LEU A 66 9.18 12.74 -0.99
N ASN A 67 10.36 13.36 -1.00
CA ASN A 67 10.58 14.70 -0.48
C ASN A 67 10.36 15.76 -1.57
N ARG A 68 9.16 15.80 -2.17
CA ARG A 68 8.75 17.01 -2.90
C ARG A 68 8.18 17.99 -1.87
N VAL A 69 9.06 18.89 -1.43
CA VAL A 69 8.81 19.98 -0.49
C VAL A 69 7.77 20.95 -1.08
N THR A 70 6.49 20.66 -0.87
CA THR A 70 5.40 21.62 -1.02
C THR A 70 4.53 21.51 0.24
N SER A 71 4.52 22.55 1.07
CA SER A 71 3.78 22.70 2.34
C SER A 71 3.16 21.41 2.89
N VAL A 72 3.94 20.68 3.70
CA VAL A 72 3.59 19.39 4.34
C VAL A 72 2.18 19.41 4.98
N HIS A 73 1.75 20.57 5.46
CA HIS A 73 0.44 20.76 6.09
C HIS A 73 -0.72 20.81 5.09
N GLY A 74 -0.56 21.50 3.96
CA GLY A 74 -1.61 21.61 2.94
C GLY A 74 -1.87 20.28 2.25
N ARG A 75 -0.80 19.57 1.88
CA ARG A 75 -0.91 18.25 1.23
C ARG A 75 -1.52 17.20 2.15
N ARG A 76 -1.19 17.22 3.45
CA ARG A 76 -1.81 16.31 4.43
C ARG A 76 -3.31 16.53 4.57
N ARG A 77 -3.80 17.78 4.60
CA ARG A 77 -5.24 18.06 4.65
C ARG A 77 -5.96 17.52 3.42
N ILE A 78 -5.33 17.64 2.25
CA ILE A 78 -5.85 17.12 1.00
C ILE A 78 -5.97 15.60 1.03
N ILE A 79 -4.89 14.89 1.38
CA ILE A 79 -4.87 13.43 1.50
C ILE A 79 -5.92 12.96 2.53
N ASN A 80 -6.01 13.61 3.70
CA ASN A 80 -7.00 13.28 4.73
C ASN A 80 -8.44 13.47 4.26
N SER A 81 -8.70 14.43 3.36
CA SER A 81 -10.03 14.60 2.76
C SER A 81 -10.32 13.49 1.76
N LEU A 82 -9.37 13.18 0.87
CA LEU A 82 -9.49 12.09 -0.10
C LEU A 82 -9.75 10.76 0.60
N ARG A 83 -8.94 10.47 1.63
CA ARG A 83 -9.06 9.29 2.49
C ARG A 83 -10.46 9.11 3.05
N ARG A 84 -11.04 10.19 3.60
CA ARG A 84 -12.38 10.19 4.17
C ARG A 84 -13.46 10.01 3.10
N SER A 85 -13.28 10.60 1.93
CA SER A 85 -14.23 10.49 0.82
C SER A 85 -14.23 9.11 0.16
N MET A 86 -13.06 8.51 0.00
CA MET A 86 -12.87 7.19 -0.63
C MET A 86 -12.97 6.02 0.37
N GLN A 87 -12.87 6.30 1.67
CA GLN A 87 -12.79 5.29 2.75
C GLN A 87 -11.62 4.30 2.58
N VAL A 88 -10.47 4.82 2.13
CA VAL A 88 -9.24 4.05 1.89
C VAL A 88 -8.15 4.42 2.90
N ASP A 89 -7.00 3.76 2.84
CA ASP A 89 -5.81 4.12 3.61
C ASP A 89 -5.08 5.36 3.04
N ASP A 90 -4.13 5.91 3.81
CA ASP A 90 -3.39 7.13 3.45
C ASP A 90 -2.59 6.92 2.14
N GLU A 91 -2.03 5.72 1.98
CA GLU A 91 -1.20 5.31 0.86
C GLU A 91 -2.00 5.25 -0.44
N THR A 92 -3.18 4.61 -0.40
CA THR A 92 -4.10 4.53 -1.54
C THR A 92 -4.62 5.91 -1.93
N ALA A 93 -4.99 6.74 -0.96
CA ALA A 93 -5.37 8.13 -1.22
C ALA A 93 -4.21 8.93 -1.85
N GLN A 94 -2.98 8.70 -1.41
CA GLN A 94 -1.79 9.33 -1.97
C GLN A 94 -1.49 8.83 -3.39
N TYR A 95 -1.71 7.55 -3.68
CA TYR A 95 -1.56 6.96 -5.01
C TYR A 95 -2.48 7.64 -6.03
N TYR A 96 -3.79 7.65 -5.78
CA TYR A 96 -4.77 8.28 -6.68
C TYR A 96 -4.51 9.78 -6.86
N LEU A 97 -4.10 10.47 -5.80
CA LEU A 97 -3.72 11.88 -5.89
C LEU A 97 -2.47 12.09 -6.76
N SER A 98 -1.51 11.16 -6.71
CA SER A 98 -0.24 11.26 -7.44
C SER A 98 -0.43 10.98 -8.93
N ILE A 99 -1.18 9.94 -9.29
CA ILE A 99 -1.51 9.65 -10.71
C ILE A 99 -2.37 10.77 -11.33
N SER A 100 -3.19 11.44 -10.52
CA SER A 100 -4.04 12.57 -10.94
C SER A 100 -3.32 13.92 -10.89
N ASN A 101 -1.99 13.94 -10.74
CA ASN A 101 -1.16 15.15 -10.68
C ASN A 101 -1.68 16.21 -9.67
N GLY A 102 -2.23 15.76 -8.54
CA GLY A 102 -2.76 16.63 -7.48
C GLY A 102 -4.21 17.10 -7.66
N ASN A 103 -4.91 16.69 -8.73
CA ASN A 103 -6.32 17.06 -8.95
C ASN A 103 -7.27 16.10 -8.21
N LEU A 104 -8.07 16.65 -7.28
CA LEU A 104 -8.98 15.85 -6.44
C LEU A 104 -10.16 15.23 -7.19
N ARG A 105 -10.72 15.95 -8.17
CA ARG A 105 -11.88 15.43 -8.91
C ARG A 105 -11.45 14.30 -9.83
N ALA A 106 -10.29 14.45 -10.48
CA ALA A 106 -9.69 13.40 -11.28
C ALA A 106 -9.40 12.17 -10.41
N ALA A 107 -8.76 12.35 -9.25
CA ALA A 107 -8.46 11.23 -8.34
C ALA A 107 -9.70 10.46 -7.89
N LEU A 108 -10.81 11.16 -7.59
CA LEU A 108 -12.08 10.53 -7.25
C LEU A 108 -12.71 9.82 -8.45
N SER A 109 -12.65 10.41 -9.63
CA SER A 109 -13.19 9.81 -10.86
C SER A 109 -12.48 8.51 -11.22
N GLU A 110 -11.14 8.50 -11.17
CA GLU A 110 -10.33 7.30 -11.40
C GLU A 110 -10.66 6.20 -10.38
N PHE A 111 -10.71 6.55 -9.10
CA PHE A 111 -11.07 5.60 -8.05
C PHE A 111 -12.48 5.02 -8.24
N SER A 112 -13.46 5.85 -8.61
CA SER A 112 -14.81 5.37 -8.91
C SER A 112 -14.85 4.47 -10.15
N ALA A 113 -14.06 4.77 -11.18
CA ALA A 113 -13.98 3.92 -12.36
C ALA A 113 -13.40 2.54 -12.02
N ASP A 114 -12.36 2.48 -11.20
CA ASP A 114 -11.78 1.22 -10.74
C ASP A 114 -12.78 0.42 -9.89
N LEU A 115 -13.54 1.08 -9.00
CA LEU A 115 -14.60 0.42 -8.21
C LEU A 115 -15.71 -0.17 -9.08
N GLU A 116 -16.12 0.54 -10.14
CA GLU A 116 -17.12 0.01 -11.08
C GLU A 116 -16.57 -1.19 -11.86
N TRP A 117 -15.29 -1.13 -12.27
CA TRP A 117 -14.62 -2.24 -12.92
C TRP A 117 -14.53 -3.48 -12.01
N GLU A 118 -14.18 -3.31 -10.72
CA GLU A 118 -14.15 -4.40 -9.74
C GLU A 118 -15.54 -5.04 -9.55
N ARG A 119 -16.60 -4.24 -9.46
CA ARG A 119 -17.98 -4.73 -9.33
C ARG A 119 -18.41 -5.56 -10.53
N GLN A 120 -18.02 -5.14 -11.74
CA GLN A 120 -18.34 -5.86 -12.97
C GLN A 120 -17.52 -7.14 -13.12
N GLY A 121 -16.23 -7.11 -12.75
CA GLY A 121 -15.35 -8.28 -12.78
C GLY A 121 -15.68 -9.35 -11.74
N ALA A 122 -16.26 -8.97 -10.60
CA ALA A 122 -16.70 -9.91 -9.56
C ALA A 122 -18.02 -10.64 -9.89
N LEU A 123 -18.73 -10.23 -10.96
CA LEU A 123 -19.99 -10.82 -11.43
C LEU A 123 -19.81 -11.80 -12.60
N ALA A 124 -18.57 -12.09 -13.01
CA ALA A 124 -18.21 -13.06 -14.04
C ALA A 124 -17.52 -14.29 -13.42
#